data_AF-A0A3M1JZX4-F1
#
_entry.id   AF-A0A3M1JZX4-F1
#
_cell.length_a   1.000
_cell.length_b   1.000
_cell.length_c   1.000
_cell.angle_alpha   90.00
_cell.angle_beta   90.00
_cell.angle_gamma   90.00
#
_symmetry.space_group_name_H-M   'P 1'
#
loop_
_entity.id
_entity.type
_entity.pdbx_description
1 polymer ?
#
loop_
_entity_poly.entity_id
_entity_poly.type
_entity_poly.pdbx_seq_one_letter_code
_entity_poly.pdbx_strand_id
1 'polypeptide(L)'
;MPRFSIWMPVLIFFSCGACGLVENAVNDAVNDTTGSIAEDIADGVTEAVSDATTTTNNSNGGDTGSGGPTPQPEICGDNIDNDLDGVIDNGCDLSVDNDGDGFSENDGDCNDAEITAFPGATEVTGNTIDEDCDGIALDQDGDGVTATTIGGVDCNDLNATVFPGATEIKDDDLDSDCDGIQVWSFTKTYNDVIDKRCSCHQSSGAPHGLNMSTKSLARQNLVNVSSAEFPAMDRVEPGDADNSYVVHKLEGTQASVGGSGSRMPKSGGPLSSQQITEIRDWIDRGAIDD
;
A
#
# COMPACT_ATOMS: atom_id res chain seq x y z
N MET A 1 -9.05 77.04 16.09
CA MET A 1 -8.49 77.17 14.74
C MET A 1 -8.37 75.78 14.14
N PRO A 2 -8.87 75.58 12.92
CA PRO A 2 -8.92 74.30 12.21
C PRO A 2 -7.64 74.05 11.41
N ARG A 3 -7.60 72.91 10.69
CA ARG A 3 -6.71 72.52 9.57
C ARG A 3 -5.65 71.46 9.94
N PHE A 4 -5.43 70.38 9.19
CA PHE A 4 -5.91 69.96 7.88
C PHE A 4 -5.80 68.42 7.79
N SER A 5 -6.79 67.78 7.16
CA SER A 5 -6.67 66.47 6.51
C SER A 5 -5.57 66.47 5.46
N ILE A 6 -5.04 65.29 5.10
CA ILE A 6 -5.14 64.71 3.73
C ILE A 6 -4.23 63.45 3.59
N TRP A 7 -4.89 62.36 3.20
CA TRP A 7 -4.51 61.25 2.30
C TRP A 7 -3.26 60.37 2.56
N MET A 8 -3.52 59.10 2.91
CA MET A 8 -3.46 57.87 2.07
C MET A 8 -2.21 57.57 1.20
N PRO A 9 -1.99 56.29 0.82
CA PRO A 9 -0.93 55.42 1.31
C PRO A 9 0.16 55.18 0.26
N VAL A 10 1.35 54.76 0.70
CA VAL A 10 2.32 54.11 -0.21
C VAL A 10 2.47 52.66 0.24
N LEU A 11 1.83 51.79 -0.53
CA LEU A 11 2.18 50.38 -0.65
C LEU A 11 3.69 50.26 -0.91
N ILE A 12 4.40 49.56 -0.04
CA ILE A 12 5.56 48.77 -0.45
C ILE A 12 5.34 47.38 0.11
N PHE A 13 4.67 46.56 -0.70
CA PHE A 13 4.81 45.11 -0.62
C PHE A 13 6.27 44.78 -0.93
N PHE A 14 7.02 44.33 0.07
CA PHE A 14 8.15 43.46 -0.21
C PHE A 14 7.57 42.06 -0.41
N SER A 15 7.17 41.77 -1.64
CA SER A 15 7.05 40.40 -2.11
C SER A 15 8.47 39.84 -2.18
N CYS A 16 8.78 38.88 -1.31
CA CYS A 16 9.88 37.97 -1.57
C CYS A 16 9.44 37.11 -2.77
N GLY A 17 10.35 37.01 -3.74
CA GLY A 17 10.10 36.57 -5.09
C GLY A 17 9.35 35.25 -5.18
N ALA A 18 8.35 35.25 -6.04
CA ALA A 18 7.81 34.06 -6.66
C ALA A 18 8.97 33.16 -7.12
N CYS A 19 9.03 31.96 -6.56
CA CYS A 19 9.59 30.82 -7.26
C CYS A 19 8.68 30.61 -8.47
N GLY A 20 9.24 30.77 -9.67
CA GLY A 20 8.49 30.67 -10.90
C GLY A 20 7.83 29.30 -11.01
N LEU A 21 6.50 29.29 -11.02
CA LEU A 21 5.76 28.29 -11.75
C LEU A 21 6.15 28.48 -13.23
N VAL A 22 6.82 27.48 -13.78
CA VAL A 22 6.82 27.26 -15.23
C VAL A 22 5.81 26.15 -15.47
N GLU A 23 4.53 26.47 -15.34
CA GLU A 23 3.53 25.84 -16.21
C GLU A 23 3.69 26.52 -17.56
N ASN A 24 4.49 25.92 -18.45
CA ASN A 24 4.23 26.09 -19.86
C ASN A 24 3.28 24.96 -20.25
N ALA A 25 2.00 25.30 -20.31
CA ALA A 25 1.05 24.59 -21.16
C ALA A 25 1.63 24.56 -22.58
N VAL A 26 1.98 23.37 -23.06
CA VAL A 26 2.09 23.15 -24.49
C VAL A 26 0.66 23.11 -25.00
N ASN A 27 0.37 23.97 -25.97
CA ASN A 27 -0.89 23.97 -26.71
C ASN A 27 -1.20 22.55 -27.19
N ASP A 28 -2.25 21.97 -26.61
CA ASP A 28 -2.96 20.85 -27.19
C ASP A 28 -3.75 21.40 -28.39
N ALA A 29 -3.14 21.30 -29.56
CA ALA A 29 -3.84 21.38 -30.82
C ALA A 29 -3.63 20.03 -31.52
N VAL A 30 -4.54 19.12 -31.21
CA VAL A 30 -4.91 17.97 -32.05
C VAL A 30 -5.04 18.43 -33.50
N ASN A 31 -4.19 17.93 -34.41
CA ASN A 31 -4.60 16.97 -35.44
C ASN A 31 -3.42 16.50 -36.33
N ASP A 32 -3.19 15.18 -36.32
CA ASP A 32 -3.02 14.26 -37.45
C ASP A 32 -2.28 14.74 -38.73
N THR A 33 -1.14 14.11 -39.05
CA THR A 33 -1.04 13.11 -40.15
C THR A 33 0.42 12.68 -40.39
N THR A 34 0.63 11.36 -40.27
CA THR A 34 1.57 10.49 -41.03
C THR A 34 2.96 11.03 -41.44
N GLY A 35 4.04 10.36 -40.97
CA GLY A 35 5.27 10.26 -41.78
C GLY A 35 6.62 10.16 -41.06
N SER A 36 7.08 8.92 -40.86
CA SER A 36 8.45 8.41 -41.09
C SER A 36 9.69 8.88 -40.28
N ILE A 37 10.41 7.85 -39.79
CA ILE A 37 11.87 7.61 -39.69
C ILE A 37 12.76 8.59 -38.91
N ALA A 38 13.66 8.04 -38.07
CA ALA A 38 15.11 8.07 -38.35
C ALA A 38 15.94 7.39 -37.24
N GLU A 39 16.82 6.50 -37.70
CA GLU A 39 18.24 6.28 -37.35
C GLU A 39 18.86 6.90 -36.06
N ASP A 40 19.43 5.99 -35.26
CA ASP A 40 20.84 5.93 -34.79
C ASP A 40 21.36 6.96 -33.77
N ILE A 41 21.64 6.50 -32.53
CA ILE A 41 22.98 6.56 -31.87
C ILE A 41 23.08 5.42 -30.83
N ALA A 42 24.14 4.62 -30.96
CA ALA A 42 24.55 3.49 -30.13
C ALA A 42 25.01 3.81 -28.69
N ASP A 43 24.77 2.88 -27.76
CA ASP A 43 25.75 2.48 -26.73
C ASP A 43 25.67 0.97 -26.51
N GLY A 44 26.83 0.31 -26.47
CA GLY A 44 26.97 -1.12 -26.68
C GLY A 44 27.15 -1.93 -25.40
N VAL A 45 26.44 -3.06 -25.30
CA VAL A 45 26.90 -4.27 -24.61
C VAL A 45 26.38 -5.49 -25.37
N THR A 46 27.24 -6.50 -25.45
CA THR A 46 27.28 -7.66 -26.35
C THR A 46 26.33 -8.82 -26.01
N GLU A 47 25.76 -9.40 -27.08
CA GLU A 47 25.50 -10.83 -27.39
C GLU A 47 24.64 -11.74 -26.47
N ALA A 48 23.54 -12.20 -27.10
CA ALA A 48 22.89 -13.52 -27.05
C ALA A 48 22.09 -13.95 -25.80
N VAL A 49 20.77 -14.12 -25.95
CA VAL A 49 20.06 -15.38 -26.26
C VAL A 49 18.63 -15.05 -26.72
N SER A 50 18.16 -15.80 -27.72
CA SER A 50 16.93 -15.69 -28.51
C SER A 50 15.62 -15.60 -27.73
N ASP A 51 14.82 -14.57 -28.03
CA ASP A 51 13.37 -14.61 -27.87
C ASP A 51 12.72 -14.63 -29.27
N ALA A 52 11.97 -15.70 -29.52
CA ALA A 52 11.44 -16.05 -30.83
C ALA A 52 10.12 -15.30 -31.08
N THR A 53 10.22 -14.13 -31.72
CA THR A 53 9.07 -13.51 -32.40
C THR A 53 8.81 -14.24 -33.71
N THR A 54 7.70 -14.97 -33.71
CA THR A 54 6.77 -15.26 -34.81
C THR A 54 7.31 -15.10 -36.24
N THR A 55 7.67 -16.24 -36.82
CA THR A 55 7.84 -16.41 -38.27
C THR A 55 6.55 -16.09 -39.03
N THR A 56 6.57 -15.10 -39.92
CA THR A 56 5.71 -15.11 -41.10
C THR A 56 6.51 -15.66 -42.28
N ASN A 57 6.48 -16.98 -42.44
CA ASN A 57 6.97 -17.62 -43.66
C ASN A 57 5.84 -17.65 -44.69
N ASN A 58 5.97 -16.84 -45.74
CA ASN A 58 5.33 -17.16 -47.00
C ASN A 58 6.01 -18.41 -47.57
N SER A 59 5.33 -19.55 -47.50
CA SER A 59 5.55 -20.66 -48.42
C SER A 59 4.30 -21.52 -48.53
N ASN A 60 3.76 -21.51 -49.75
CA ASN A 60 2.75 -22.40 -50.29
C ASN A 60 2.93 -23.86 -49.84
N GLY A 61 1.93 -24.46 -49.19
CA GLY A 61 1.89 -25.88 -48.87
C GLY A 61 0.78 -26.21 -47.88
N GLY A 62 -0.24 -26.94 -48.32
CA GLY A 62 -1.32 -27.41 -47.45
C GLY A 62 -0.82 -28.42 -46.43
N ASP A 63 -1.29 -28.27 -45.19
CA ASP A 63 -1.24 -29.32 -44.17
C ASP A 63 -2.52 -29.28 -43.35
N THR A 64 -3.27 -30.38 -43.45
CA THR A 64 -4.44 -30.70 -42.65
C THR A 64 -3.98 -31.51 -41.44
N GLY A 65 -3.92 -30.91 -40.25
CA GLY A 65 -3.53 -31.62 -39.02
C GLY A 65 -3.82 -30.82 -37.75
N SER A 66 -4.91 -31.21 -37.07
CA SER A 66 -5.38 -30.72 -35.77
C SER A 66 -4.44 -31.08 -34.61
N GLY A 67 -4.39 -30.23 -33.58
CA GLY A 67 -3.66 -30.51 -32.33
C GLY A 67 -3.66 -29.42 -31.25
N GLY A 68 -4.28 -28.25 -31.47
CA GLY A 68 -4.71 -27.38 -30.37
C GLY A 68 -6.11 -27.81 -29.88
N PRO A 69 -6.51 -27.55 -28.62
CA PRO A 69 -7.90 -27.73 -28.23
C PRO A 69 -8.76 -26.96 -29.25
N THR A 70 -9.74 -27.64 -29.85
CA THR A 70 -10.73 -26.95 -30.68
C THR A 70 -11.36 -25.86 -29.83
N PRO A 71 -11.63 -24.64 -30.36
CA PRO A 71 -12.45 -23.66 -29.67
C PRO A 71 -13.71 -24.38 -29.18
N GLN A 72 -13.89 -24.48 -27.87
CA GLN A 72 -15.13 -24.99 -27.31
C GLN A 72 -16.16 -23.89 -27.52
N PRO A 73 -17.42 -24.18 -27.89
CA PRO A 73 -18.46 -23.14 -27.87
C PRO A 73 -18.55 -22.49 -26.49
N GLU A 74 -18.89 -21.21 -26.45
CA GLU A 74 -19.11 -20.47 -25.20
C GLU A 74 -20.15 -21.16 -24.31
N ILE A 75 -19.85 -21.18 -23.01
CA ILE A 75 -20.76 -21.51 -21.94
C ILE A 75 -21.43 -20.20 -21.56
N CYS A 76 -22.64 -20.03 -22.07
CA CYS A 76 -23.38 -18.80 -21.91
C CYS A 76 -23.56 -18.42 -20.44
N GLY A 77 -23.16 -17.20 -20.13
CA GLY A 77 -23.36 -16.57 -18.84
C GLY A 77 -22.16 -16.72 -17.91
N ASP A 78 -21.14 -17.52 -18.21
CA ASP A 78 -20.05 -17.76 -17.25
C ASP A 78 -19.04 -16.59 -17.16
N ASN A 79 -19.21 -15.54 -17.97
CA ASN A 79 -18.29 -14.41 -18.16
C ASN A 79 -16.85 -14.81 -18.50
N ILE A 80 -16.65 -16.01 -19.05
CA ILE A 80 -15.35 -16.53 -19.45
C ILE A 80 -15.33 -16.69 -20.97
N ASP A 81 -14.24 -16.25 -21.58
CA ASP A 81 -13.94 -16.51 -22.99
C ASP A 81 -13.47 -17.98 -23.12
N ASN A 82 -14.40 -18.93 -23.25
CA ASN A 82 -14.09 -20.36 -23.30
C ASN A 82 -13.49 -20.76 -24.66
N ASP A 83 -13.82 -20.02 -25.71
CA ASP A 83 -13.39 -20.27 -27.08
C ASP A 83 -12.10 -19.51 -27.48
N LEU A 84 -11.68 -18.57 -26.61
CA LEU A 84 -10.49 -17.73 -26.72
C LEU A 84 -10.47 -16.84 -27.97
N ASP A 85 -11.63 -16.44 -28.48
CA ASP A 85 -11.76 -15.51 -29.60
C ASP A 85 -11.66 -14.03 -29.19
N GLY A 86 -11.64 -13.76 -27.88
CA GLY A 86 -11.56 -12.43 -27.29
C GLY A 86 -12.92 -11.75 -27.09
N VAL A 87 -14.02 -12.46 -27.27
CA VAL A 87 -15.40 -11.97 -27.07
C VAL A 87 -16.15 -12.91 -26.13
N ILE A 88 -16.26 -12.53 -24.87
CA ILE A 88 -17.05 -13.25 -23.85
C ILE A 88 -18.50 -13.44 -24.31
N ASP A 89 -19.02 -14.66 -24.14
CA ASP A 89 -20.43 -15.06 -24.34
C ASP A 89 -21.00 -14.77 -25.75
N ASN A 90 -20.14 -14.80 -26.77
CA ASN A 90 -20.59 -14.61 -28.14
C ASN A 90 -21.39 -15.80 -28.68
N GLY A 91 -22.50 -15.52 -29.35
CA GLY A 91 -23.37 -16.55 -29.93
C GLY A 91 -24.38 -17.15 -28.94
N CYS A 92 -24.46 -16.61 -27.73
CA CYS A 92 -25.42 -16.96 -26.71
C CYS A 92 -26.80 -16.29 -26.92
N ASP A 93 -27.85 -16.98 -26.47
CA ASP A 93 -29.20 -16.41 -26.36
C ASP A 93 -29.40 -15.89 -24.94
N LEU A 94 -29.08 -14.61 -24.73
CA LEU A 94 -29.14 -13.92 -23.43
C LEU A 94 -30.54 -13.86 -22.77
N SER A 95 -31.55 -14.46 -23.42
CA SER A 95 -32.93 -14.52 -22.94
C SER A 95 -33.32 -15.90 -22.40
N VAL A 96 -32.40 -16.85 -22.45
CA VAL A 96 -32.58 -18.18 -21.87
C VAL A 96 -31.93 -18.16 -20.49
N ASP A 97 -32.70 -18.56 -19.50
CA ASP A 97 -32.24 -18.89 -18.14
C ASP A 97 -31.58 -20.28 -18.18
N ASN A 98 -30.24 -20.33 -18.22
CA ASN A 98 -29.51 -21.58 -18.46
C ASN A 98 -29.30 -22.42 -17.20
N ASP A 99 -29.25 -21.81 -16.01
CA ASP A 99 -29.05 -22.50 -14.74
C ASP A 99 -30.34 -22.79 -13.96
N GLY A 100 -31.44 -22.13 -14.30
CA GLY A 100 -32.77 -22.32 -13.76
C GLY A 100 -33.06 -21.57 -12.46
N ASP A 101 -32.35 -20.51 -12.11
CA ASP A 101 -32.65 -19.69 -10.93
C ASP A 101 -33.80 -18.69 -11.13
N GLY A 102 -34.22 -18.49 -12.39
CA GLY A 102 -35.32 -17.63 -12.79
C GLY A 102 -34.90 -16.26 -13.31
N PHE A 103 -33.60 -16.00 -13.45
CA PHE A 103 -33.03 -14.86 -14.15
C PHE A 103 -32.26 -15.34 -15.39
N SER A 104 -32.05 -14.43 -16.33
CA SER A 104 -31.15 -14.62 -17.46
C SER A 104 -30.28 -13.37 -17.58
N GLU A 105 -29.28 -13.35 -18.45
CA GLU A 105 -28.38 -12.18 -18.54
C GLU A 105 -29.15 -10.90 -18.90
N ASN A 106 -30.20 -10.99 -19.74
CA ASN A 106 -31.09 -9.85 -20.03
C ASN A 106 -31.95 -9.41 -18.84
N ASP A 107 -32.24 -10.30 -17.91
CA ASP A 107 -32.98 -10.02 -16.67
C ASP A 107 -32.07 -9.52 -15.54
N GLY A 108 -30.75 -9.44 -15.79
CA GLY A 108 -29.75 -8.88 -14.88
C GLY A 108 -28.88 -9.91 -14.18
N ASP A 109 -28.97 -11.18 -14.60
CA ASP A 109 -28.06 -12.22 -14.14
C ASP A 109 -26.62 -11.90 -14.55
N CYS A 110 -25.72 -11.95 -13.56
CA CYS A 110 -24.30 -11.77 -13.76
C CYS A 110 -23.60 -13.08 -14.08
N ASN A 111 -24.13 -14.25 -13.73
CA ASN A 111 -23.64 -15.53 -14.21
C ASN A 111 -24.77 -16.55 -14.43
N ASP A 112 -25.35 -16.55 -15.64
CA ASP A 112 -26.48 -17.41 -16.05
C ASP A 112 -26.13 -18.91 -16.15
N ALA A 113 -24.89 -19.30 -15.83
CA ALA A 113 -24.47 -20.69 -15.69
C ALA A 113 -24.41 -21.18 -14.22
N GLU A 114 -24.62 -20.30 -13.24
CA GLU A 114 -24.45 -20.55 -11.81
C GLU A 114 -25.69 -20.13 -11.00
N ILE A 115 -26.55 -21.10 -10.66
CA ILE A 115 -27.86 -20.94 -9.97
C ILE A 115 -27.86 -20.17 -8.63
N THR A 116 -26.69 -19.79 -8.14
CA THR A 116 -26.50 -19.00 -6.92
C THR A 116 -26.20 -17.52 -7.20
N ALA A 117 -25.96 -17.14 -8.45
CA ALA A 117 -25.61 -15.79 -8.88
C ALA A 117 -26.80 -15.14 -9.60
N PHE A 118 -27.62 -14.38 -8.88
CA PHE A 118 -28.76 -13.67 -9.44
C PHE A 118 -29.07 -12.38 -8.69
N PRO A 119 -29.73 -11.40 -9.34
CA PRO A 119 -30.15 -10.16 -8.70
C PRO A 119 -30.84 -10.34 -7.35
N GLY A 120 -30.15 -9.91 -6.28
CA GLY A 120 -30.65 -9.97 -4.91
C GLY A 120 -30.52 -11.33 -4.22
N ALA A 121 -29.64 -12.21 -4.71
CA ALA A 121 -29.16 -13.36 -3.94
C ALA A 121 -28.48 -12.90 -2.64
N THR A 122 -28.07 -13.86 -1.81
CA THR A 122 -27.27 -13.55 -0.62
C THR A 122 -25.85 -13.98 -0.89
N GLU A 123 -24.96 -13.02 -0.80
CA GLU A 123 -23.52 -13.23 -0.86
C GLU A 123 -23.01 -14.38 0.05
N VAL A 124 -22.13 -15.18 -0.52
CA VAL A 124 -21.42 -16.26 0.16
C VAL A 124 -20.08 -15.74 0.65
N THR A 125 -19.80 -15.92 1.94
CA THR A 125 -18.53 -15.47 2.50
C THR A 125 -17.37 -16.32 2.01
N GLY A 126 -16.30 -15.71 1.53
CA GLY A 126 -15.02 -16.37 1.23
C GLY A 126 -14.96 -17.02 -0.16
N ASN A 127 -15.70 -16.49 -1.13
CA ASN A 127 -15.51 -16.76 -2.54
C ASN A 127 -15.54 -15.44 -3.34
N THR A 128 -15.07 -15.53 -4.58
CA THR A 128 -14.98 -14.41 -5.52
C THR A 128 -16.23 -14.23 -6.36
N ILE A 129 -17.32 -14.93 -6.04
CA ILE A 129 -18.57 -14.86 -6.80
C ILE A 129 -19.34 -13.66 -6.26
N ASP A 130 -19.83 -12.82 -7.17
CA ASP A 130 -20.81 -11.78 -6.87
C ASP A 130 -22.18 -12.44 -7.01
N GLU A 131 -22.71 -12.96 -5.90
CA GLU A 131 -23.96 -13.72 -5.96
C GLU A 131 -25.16 -12.81 -6.22
N ASP A 132 -25.17 -11.58 -5.72
CA ASP A 132 -26.33 -10.69 -5.85
C ASP A 132 -26.30 -9.76 -7.07
N CYS A 133 -25.24 -9.87 -7.88
CA CYS A 133 -24.99 -9.15 -9.12
C CYS A 133 -24.97 -7.62 -8.95
N ASP A 134 -24.55 -7.13 -7.78
CA ASP A 134 -24.42 -5.69 -7.51
C ASP A 134 -23.03 -5.11 -7.86
N GLY A 135 -22.11 -5.99 -8.29
CA GLY A 135 -20.73 -5.68 -8.62
C GLY A 135 -19.75 -5.85 -7.45
N ILE A 136 -20.17 -6.45 -6.33
CA ILE A 136 -19.38 -6.60 -5.11
C ILE A 136 -19.47 -8.04 -4.57
N ALA A 137 -18.45 -8.87 -4.86
CA ALA A 137 -18.22 -10.12 -4.14
C ALA A 137 -17.69 -9.86 -2.71
N LEU A 138 -17.92 -10.79 -1.77
CA LEU A 138 -17.42 -10.65 -0.39
C LEU A 138 -15.92 -10.96 -0.19
N ASP A 139 -15.26 -11.61 -1.15
CA ASP A 139 -13.82 -11.91 -1.14
C ASP A 139 -13.29 -11.71 -2.57
N GLN A 140 -12.90 -10.47 -2.87
CA GLN A 140 -12.62 -10.06 -4.26
C GLN A 140 -11.27 -10.58 -4.78
N ASP A 141 -10.31 -10.90 -3.92
CA ASP A 141 -9.00 -11.41 -4.31
C ASP A 141 -8.85 -12.95 -4.19
N GLY A 142 -9.80 -13.60 -3.53
CA GLY A 142 -9.93 -15.06 -3.49
C GLY A 142 -9.00 -15.75 -2.50
N ASP A 143 -8.55 -15.06 -1.44
CA ASP A 143 -7.78 -15.68 -0.36
C ASP A 143 -8.65 -16.43 0.67
N GLY A 144 -9.97 -16.35 0.52
CA GLY A 144 -10.95 -17.01 1.38
C GLY A 144 -11.34 -16.18 2.60
N VAL A 145 -11.00 -14.89 2.65
CA VAL A 145 -11.28 -14.00 3.77
C VAL A 145 -12.07 -12.78 3.30
N THR A 146 -13.14 -12.49 4.04
CA THR A 146 -14.01 -11.36 3.73
C THR A 146 -13.40 -10.02 4.15
N ALA A 147 -13.57 -8.99 3.32
CA ALA A 147 -13.15 -7.61 3.59
C ALA A 147 -13.69 -7.02 4.90
N THR A 148 -12.90 -6.16 5.54
CA THR A 148 -13.29 -5.39 6.75
C THR A 148 -14.47 -4.45 6.53
N THR A 149 -14.69 -3.95 5.31
CA THR A 149 -15.76 -2.98 4.96
C THR A 149 -17.17 -3.55 5.11
N ILE A 150 -17.30 -4.86 4.96
CA ILE A 150 -18.53 -5.66 5.01
C ILE A 150 -18.59 -6.53 6.27
N GLY A 151 -17.68 -6.30 7.22
CA GLY A 151 -17.66 -6.94 8.54
C GLY A 151 -16.78 -8.17 8.65
N GLY A 152 -15.97 -8.46 7.65
CA GLY A 152 -14.89 -9.44 7.72
C GLY A 152 -13.62 -8.90 8.39
N VAL A 153 -12.50 -9.56 8.16
CA VAL A 153 -11.21 -9.32 8.86
C VAL A 153 -10.05 -9.04 7.92
N ASP A 154 -10.28 -9.12 6.60
CA ASP A 154 -9.25 -8.75 5.64
C ASP A 154 -9.17 -7.22 5.46
N CYS A 155 -7.97 -6.70 5.62
CA CYS A 155 -7.61 -5.30 5.57
C CYS A 155 -7.30 -4.81 4.16
N ASN A 156 -7.19 -5.69 3.16
CA ASN A 156 -7.02 -5.33 1.75
C ASN A 156 -7.54 -6.41 0.78
N ASP A 157 -8.85 -6.36 0.52
CA ASP A 157 -9.64 -7.31 -0.28
C ASP A 157 -9.33 -7.33 -1.79
N LEU A 158 -8.31 -6.58 -2.19
CA LEU A 158 -7.79 -6.53 -3.56
C LEU A 158 -6.42 -7.21 -3.67
N ASN A 159 -5.93 -7.82 -2.60
CA ASN A 159 -4.62 -8.41 -2.53
C ASN A 159 -4.61 -9.69 -1.68
N ALA A 160 -4.74 -10.84 -2.35
CA ALA A 160 -4.77 -12.18 -1.75
C ALA A 160 -3.50 -12.60 -0.97
N THR A 161 -2.51 -11.72 -0.86
CA THR A 161 -1.34 -11.89 0.01
C THR A 161 -1.48 -11.17 1.35
N VAL A 162 -2.56 -10.42 1.54
CA VAL A 162 -2.90 -9.69 2.75
C VAL A 162 -4.14 -10.35 3.35
N PHE A 163 -3.95 -11.11 4.42
CA PHE A 163 -5.03 -11.80 5.12
C PHE A 163 -4.61 -12.18 6.53
N PRO A 164 -5.57 -12.36 7.46
CA PRO A 164 -5.30 -12.86 8.81
C PRO A 164 -4.37 -14.07 8.88
N GLY A 165 -3.19 -13.85 9.47
CA GLY A 165 -2.16 -14.88 9.62
C GLY A 165 -1.21 -15.04 8.44
N ALA A 166 -1.22 -14.13 7.46
CA ALA A 166 -0.15 -14.01 6.48
C ALA A 166 1.20 -13.75 7.18
N THR A 167 2.30 -13.89 6.44
CA THR A 167 3.62 -13.59 7.00
C THR A 167 4.03 -12.18 6.65
N GLU A 168 4.26 -11.37 7.67
CA GLU A 168 4.81 -10.02 7.54
C GLU A 168 6.14 -9.99 6.78
N ILE A 169 6.21 -9.09 5.80
CA ILE A 169 7.45 -8.75 5.11
C ILE A 169 8.12 -7.61 5.86
N LYS A 170 9.41 -7.81 6.15
CA LYS A 170 10.18 -6.82 6.92
C LYS A 170 10.35 -5.52 6.14
N ASP A 171 10.01 -4.40 6.78
CA ASP A 171 10.22 -3.01 6.32
C ASP A 171 9.46 -2.55 5.06
N ASP A 172 8.41 -3.24 4.61
CA ASP A 172 7.66 -2.87 3.39
C ASP A 172 6.42 -1.97 3.64
N ASP A 173 6.19 -1.60 4.91
CA ASP A 173 5.07 -0.78 5.36
C ASP A 173 3.68 -1.40 5.17
N LEU A 174 3.61 -2.69 4.79
CA LEU A 174 2.37 -3.43 4.61
C LEU A 174 2.07 -4.26 5.86
N ASP A 175 0.85 -4.09 6.40
CA ASP A 175 0.28 -5.01 7.39
C ASP A 175 -0.33 -6.17 6.60
N SER A 176 0.43 -7.23 6.44
CA SER A 176 0.06 -8.39 5.62
C SER A 176 -0.89 -9.30 6.36
N ASP A 177 -0.79 -9.39 7.69
CA ASP A 177 -1.58 -10.29 8.50
C ASP A 177 -2.80 -9.66 9.20
N CYS A 178 -3.04 -8.37 8.93
CA CYS A 178 -4.17 -7.58 9.39
C CYS A 178 -4.32 -7.53 10.92
N ASP A 179 -3.23 -7.75 11.68
CA ASP A 179 -3.23 -7.67 13.13
C ASP A 179 -2.93 -6.24 13.65
N GLY A 180 -2.62 -5.31 12.75
CA GLY A 180 -2.26 -3.93 13.04
C GLY A 180 -0.79 -3.73 13.45
N ILE A 181 0.05 -4.74 13.28
CA ILE A 181 1.48 -4.80 13.62
C ILE A 181 2.27 -5.23 12.39
N GLN A 182 3.29 -4.44 12.05
CA GLN A 182 4.22 -4.74 10.98
C GLN A 182 5.55 -5.24 11.55
N VAL A 183 6.42 -5.76 10.69
CA VAL A 183 7.76 -6.16 11.14
C VAL A 183 8.80 -5.13 10.76
N TRP A 184 9.13 -4.26 11.72
CA TRP A 184 10.13 -3.20 11.53
C TRP A 184 11.53 -3.62 11.98
N SER A 185 12.51 -3.23 11.18
CA SER A 185 13.91 -3.26 11.56
C SER A 185 14.28 -2.14 12.53
N PHE A 186 15.43 -2.31 13.20
CA PHE A 186 16.00 -1.20 13.94
C PHE A 186 16.43 -0.06 13.01
N THR A 187 16.91 -0.37 11.79
CA THR A 187 17.19 0.64 10.75
C THR A 187 15.95 1.48 10.42
N LYS A 188 14.80 0.84 10.18
CA LYS A 188 13.54 1.51 9.88
C LYS A 188 13.05 2.33 11.07
N THR A 189 13.02 1.73 12.25
CA THR A 189 12.68 2.44 13.50
C THR A 189 13.57 3.67 13.70
N TYR A 190 14.88 3.54 13.46
CA TYR A 190 15.82 4.65 13.57
C TYR A 190 15.52 5.75 12.54
N ASN A 191 15.38 5.41 11.25
CA ASN A 191 15.19 6.39 10.19
C ASN A 191 13.82 7.08 10.26
N ASP A 192 12.76 6.33 10.55
CA ASP A 192 11.39 6.81 10.45
C ASP A 192 10.90 7.49 11.73
N VAL A 193 11.45 7.09 12.88
CA VAL A 193 11.07 7.64 14.18
C VAL A 193 12.18 8.48 14.78
N ILE A 194 13.33 7.86 15.07
CA ILE A 194 14.37 8.50 15.88
C ILE A 194 15.00 9.69 15.13
N ASP A 195 15.44 9.48 13.89
CA ASP A 195 16.13 10.50 13.11
C ASP A 195 15.20 11.68 12.78
N LYS A 196 14.00 11.37 12.28
CA LYS A 196 13.01 12.37 11.84
C LYS A 196 12.37 13.16 12.97
N ARG A 197 12.18 12.57 14.16
CA ARG A 197 11.36 13.18 15.25
C ARG A 197 12.15 13.57 16.48
N CYS A 198 13.35 13.04 16.68
CA CYS A 198 14.16 13.27 17.89
C CYS A 198 15.35 14.20 17.64
N SER A 199 15.15 15.31 16.91
CA SER A 199 16.22 16.27 16.57
C SER A 199 16.97 16.87 17.78
N CYS A 200 16.33 16.93 18.94
CA CYS A 200 16.96 17.35 20.21
C CYS A 200 18.03 16.38 20.73
N HIS A 201 18.11 15.18 20.16
CA HIS A 201 19.02 14.11 20.55
C HIS A 201 20.16 13.90 19.54
N GLN A 202 20.35 14.78 18.56
CA GLN A 202 21.28 14.55 17.44
C GLN A 202 22.71 15.10 17.67
N SER A 203 23.14 15.30 18.91
CA SER A 203 24.48 15.82 19.20
C SER A 203 25.05 15.35 20.54
N SER A 204 26.35 15.57 20.75
CA SER A 204 27.05 15.24 22.01
C SER A 204 26.53 16.01 23.24
N GLY A 205 25.81 17.11 23.04
CA GLY A 205 25.12 17.87 24.11
C GLY A 205 23.69 17.40 24.37
N ALA A 206 23.27 16.28 23.78
CA ALA A 206 21.91 15.77 23.93
C ALA A 206 21.55 15.56 25.41
N PRO A 207 20.34 15.96 25.83
CA PRO A 207 19.87 15.77 27.20
C PRO A 207 20.05 14.33 27.66
N HIS A 208 20.50 14.16 28.90
CA HIS A 208 20.66 12.84 29.53
C HIS A 208 21.64 11.89 28.81
N GLY A 209 22.56 12.42 28.00
CA GLY A 209 23.56 11.64 27.28
C GLY A 209 22.96 10.79 26.15
N LEU A 210 21.75 11.10 25.69
CA LEU A 210 21.05 10.39 24.62
C LEU A 210 21.49 10.95 23.26
N ASN A 211 22.75 10.74 22.86
CA ASN A 211 23.19 11.08 21.52
C ASN A 211 22.73 9.99 20.53
N MET A 212 21.88 10.38 19.59
CA MET A 212 21.27 9.52 18.57
C MET A 212 21.68 9.94 17.16
N SER A 213 22.80 10.66 16.99
CA SER A 213 23.28 11.16 15.69
C SER A 213 23.59 10.08 14.65
N THR A 214 23.66 8.80 15.06
CA THR A 214 23.79 7.64 14.17
C THR A 214 23.01 6.47 14.73
N LYS A 215 22.59 5.52 13.88
CA LYS A 215 21.94 4.26 14.30
C LYS A 215 22.74 3.55 15.41
N SER A 216 24.06 3.44 15.23
CA SER A 216 24.95 2.79 16.19
C SER A 216 24.98 3.50 17.56
N LEU A 217 25.04 4.83 17.57
CA LEU A 217 25.00 5.61 18.82
C LEU A 217 23.62 5.54 19.48
N ALA A 218 22.55 5.58 18.70
CA ALA A 218 21.19 5.42 19.21
C ALA A 218 21.05 4.07 19.92
N ARG A 219 21.49 2.97 19.29
CA ARG A 219 21.48 1.63 19.90
C ARG A 219 22.28 1.59 21.20
N GLN A 220 23.53 2.05 21.15
CA GLN A 220 24.42 2.06 22.32
C GLN A 220 23.83 2.85 23.50
N ASN A 221 23.07 3.91 23.23
CA ASN A 221 22.48 4.75 24.26
C ASN A 221 21.08 4.32 24.69
N LEU A 222 20.44 3.37 24.00
CA LEU A 222 19.08 2.92 24.31
C LEU A 222 19.04 1.54 24.95
N VAL A 223 19.70 0.56 24.33
CA VAL A 223 19.48 -0.85 24.65
C VAL A 223 20.35 -1.30 25.82
N ASN A 224 19.74 -1.87 26.86
CA ASN A 224 20.40 -2.25 28.13
C ASN A 224 21.11 -1.07 28.82
N VAL A 225 20.51 0.12 28.76
CA VAL A 225 21.05 1.33 29.38
C VAL A 225 20.02 1.91 30.34
N SER A 226 20.38 2.03 31.62
CA SER A 226 19.49 2.60 32.63
C SER A 226 19.05 4.02 32.31
N SER A 227 17.78 4.31 32.56
CA SER A 227 17.19 5.61 32.28
C SER A 227 17.67 6.67 33.25
N ALA A 228 18.04 7.85 32.74
CA ALA A 228 18.55 8.93 33.60
C ALA A 228 17.45 9.53 34.51
N GLU A 229 16.21 9.56 34.01
CA GLU A 229 15.06 10.08 34.74
C GLU A 229 14.40 9.04 35.66
N PHE A 230 14.70 7.75 35.45
CA PHE A 230 14.22 6.64 36.28
C PHE A 230 15.22 5.46 36.24
N PRO A 231 16.30 5.48 37.04
CA PRO A 231 17.38 4.50 36.94
C PRO A 231 17.03 3.05 37.31
N ALA A 232 15.80 2.79 37.80
CA ALA A 232 15.32 1.45 38.09
C ALA A 232 14.78 0.71 36.85
N MET A 233 14.76 1.36 35.69
CA MET A 233 14.29 0.81 34.42
C MET A 233 15.25 1.21 33.29
N ASP A 234 15.53 0.27 32.40
CA ASP A 234 16.32 0.54 31.22
C ASP A 234 15.52 1.38 30.20
N ARG A 235 16.24 2.11 29.34
CA ARG A 235 15.62 2.92 28.29
C ARG A 235 14.90 2.01 27.31
N VAL A 236 15.58 0.93 26.91
CA VAL A 236 15.03 -0.23 26.22
C VAL A 236 15.53 -1.48 26.94
N GLU A 237 14.60 -2.25 27.49
CA GLU A 237 14.78 -3.59 28.04
C GLU A 237 14.41 -4.61 26.95
N PRO A 238 15.39 -5.30 26.34
CA PRO A 238 15.11 -6.31 25.31
C PRO A 238 14.15 -7.40 25.79
N GLY A 239 13.07 -7.60 25.04
CA GLY A 239 12.06 -8.62 25.32
C GLY A 239 10.95 -8.15 26.27
N ASP A 240 10.97 -6.89 26.71
CA ASP A 240 9.96 -6.35 27.61
C ASP A 240 9.69 -4.85 27.36
N ALA A 241 8.75 -4.57 26.46
CA ALA A 241 8.30 -3.22 26.14
C ALA A 241 7.64 -2.53 27.33
N ASP A 242 6.95 -3.27 28.20
CA ASP A 242 6.31 -2.71 29.40
C ASP A 242 7.32 -2.26 30.46
N ASN A 243 8.50 -2.89 30.51
CA ASN A 243 9.63 -2.46 31.34
C ASN A 243 10.67 -1.63 30.57
N SER A 244 10.29 -1.04 29.44
CA SER A 244 11.13 -0.13 28.67
C SER A 244 10.72 1.33 28.86
N TYR A 245 11.57 2.14 29.46
CA TYR A 245 11.21 3.52 29.80
C TYR A 245 10.91 4.39 28.57
N VAL A 246 11.50 4.07 27.40
CA VAL A 246 11.18 4.77 26.14
C VAL A 246 9.69 4.65 25.81
N VAL A 247 9.07 3.48 26.02
CA VAL A 247 7.65 3.24 25.74
C VAL A 247 6.78 4.15 26.61
N HIS A 248 7.08 4.25 27.90
CA HIS A 248 6.40 5.18 28.79
C HIS A 248 6.55 6.64 28.37
N LYS A 249 7.72 7.04 27.86
CA LYS A 249 7.92 8.40 27.33
C LYS A 249 7.11 8.63 26.06
N LEU A 250 6.98 7.64 25.18
CA LEU A 250 6.22 7.74 23.93
C LEU A 250 4.70 7.74 24.16
N GLU A 251 4.22 6.99 25.14
CA GLU A 251 2.80 6.92 25.52
C GLU A 251 2.38 8.07 26.44
N GLY A 252 3.33 8.68 27.16
CA GLY A 252 3.07 9.73 28.14
C GLY A 252 2.74 9.20 29.54
N THR A 253 3.05 7.94 29.82
CA THR A 253 2.75 7.23 31.06
C THR A 253 3.91 7.26 32.06
N GLN A 254 5.03 7.95 31.76
CA GLN A 254 6.25 7.94 32.59
C GLN A 254 6.06 8.35 34.06
N ALA A 255 5.10 9.23 34.36
CA ALA A 255 4.82 9.64 35.74
C ALA A 255 4.19 8.50 36.56
N SER A 256 3.47 7.58 35.91
CA SER A 256 2.81 6.44 36.58
C SER A 256 3.81 5.40 37.09
N VAL A 257 4.97 5.27 36.45
CA VAL A 257 6.06 4.36 36.85
C VAL A 257 7.11 5.02 37.75
N GLY A 258 6.86 6.26 38.21
CA GLY A 258 7.79 7.01 39.07
C GLY A 258 8.90 7.77 38.33
N GLY A 259 8.81 7.84 37.00
CA GLY A 259 9.65 8.68 36.17
C GLY A 259 9.24 10.16 36.17
N SER A 260 9.85 10.93 35.28
CA SER A 260 9.66 12.39 35.22
C SER A 260 9.69 12.94 33.79
N GLY A 261 9.45 14.25 33.66
CA GLY A 261 9.44 14.95 32.38
C GLY A 261 8.14 14.77 31.58
N SER A 262 8.14 15.27 30.35
CA SER A 262 6.98 15.27 29.45
C SER A 262 6.98 14.08 28.50
N ARG A 263 5.81 13.79 27.92
CA ARG A 263 5.65 12.86 26.78
C ARG A 263 6.56 13.28 25.62
N MET A 264 7.16 12.30 24.97
CA MET A 264 7.98 12.44 23.77
C MET A 264 7.21 11.89 22.55
N PRO A 265 7.51 12.37 21.33
CA PRO A 265 8.45 13.46 20.99
C PRO A 265 7.94 14.85 21.42
N LYS A 266 8.86 15.75 21.82
CA LYS A 266 8.50 17.16 22.16
C LYS A 266 8.19 18.00 20.93
N SER A 267 8.82 17.70 19.80
CA SER A 267 8.63 18.38 18.51
C SER A 267 7.94 17.44 17.53
N GLY A 268 6.94 17.94 16.80
CA GLY A 268 6.19 17.16 15.81
C GLY A 268 4.95 16.43 16.35
N GLY A 269 4.67 16.56 17.66
CA GLY A 269 3.55 15.88 18.31
C GLY A 269 3.86 14.43 18.68
N PRO A 270 2.93 13.73 19.36
CA PRO A 270 3.06 12.31 19.66
C PRO A 270 3.17 11.46 18.41
N LEU A 271 3.86 10.31 18.51
CA LEU A 271 3.80 9.28 17.47
C LEU A 271 2.38 8.71 17.36
N SER A 272 2.06 8.13 16.19
CA SER A 272 0.81 7.38 16.03
C SER A 272 0.80 6.15 16.92
N SER A 273 -0.39 5.63 17.23
CA SER A 273 -0.53 4.40 18.00
C SER A 273 0.20 3.24 17.32
N GLN A 274 0.07 3.11 15.99
CA GLN A 274 0.77 2.09 15.21
C GLN A 274 2.28 2.20 15.38
N GLN A 275 2.89 3.38 15.17
CA GLN A 275 4.33 3.58 15.37
C GLN A 275 4.80 3.19 16.77
N ILE A 276 3.98 3.42 17.81
CA ILE A 276 4.31 2.99 19.16
C ILE A 276 4.21 1.47 19.26
N THR A 277 3.18 0.86 18.71
CA THR A 277 3.03 -0.61 18.64
C THR A 277 4.22 -1.26 17.94
N GLU A 278 4.69 -0.73 16.81
CA GLU A 278 5.87 -1.26 16.10
C GLU A 278 7.15 -1.18 16.94
N ILE A 279 7.33 -0.08 17.66
CA ILE A 279 8.46 0.08 18.58
C ILE A 279 8.36 -0.95 19.71
N ARG A 280 7.14 -1.21 20.22
CA ARG A 280 6.91 -2.21 21.24
C ARG A 280 7.23 -3.62 20.71
N ASP A 281 6.74 -3.99 19.52
CA ASP A 281 7.06 -5.28 18.88
C ASP A 281 8.56 -5.47 18.70
N TRP A 282 9.27 -4.45 18.17
CA TRP A 282 10.72 -4.50 18.05
C TRP A 282 11.42 -4.75 19.39
N ILE A 283 10.96 -4.13 20.48
CA ILE A 283 11.49 -4.35 21.82
C ILE A 283 11.18 -5.78 22.28
N ASP A 284 9.92 -6.22 22.19
CA ASP A 284 9.44 -7.53 22.65
C ASP A 284 10.12 -8.69 21.89
N ARG A 285 10.54 -8.46 20.65
CA ARG A 285 11.36 -9.39 19.85
C ARG A 285 12.85 -9.35 20.19
N GLY A 286 13.21 -8.69 21.28
CA GLY A 286 14.57 -8.66 21.82
C GLY A 286 15.42 -7.48 21.34
N ALA A 287 14.80 -6.41 20.82
CA ALA A 287 15.49 -5.20 20.38
C ALA A 287 16.69 -5.51 19.48
N ILE A 288 16.50 -6.36 18.46
CA ILE A 288 17.58 -6.89 17.62
C ILE A 288 18.13 -5.78 16.70
N ASP A 289 19.44 -5.82 16.45
CA ASP A 289 20.10 -4.97 15.42
C ASP A 289 20.12 -5.71 14.09
N ASP A 290 19.82 -5.00 13.02
CA ASP A 290 19.80 -5.49 11.64
C ASP A 290 20.99 -5.01 10.81
#